data_AF-A0A7V5VEV4-F1
#
_entry.id   AF-A0A7V5VEV4-F1
#
_cell.length_a   1.000
_cell.length_b   1.000
_cell.length_c   1.000
_cell.angle_alpha   90.00
_cell.angle_beta   90.00
_cell.angle_gamma   90.00
#
_symmetry.space_group_name_H-M   'P 1'
#
loop_
_entity.id
_entity.type
_entity.pdbx_description
1 polymer ?
#
loop_
_entity_poly.entity_id
_entity_poly.type
_entity_poly.pdbx_seq_one_letter_code
_entity_poly.pdbx_strand_id
1 'polypeptide(L)'
;MKSKKTILVVEDEEPILLALQRILELSGQYEVITAGDGEQGLEALKRVVPDLIISDISMPNMNGLDFCKRVRENPITESTPFIFLTAKKEKMVEGISAGGDDFLLKPFSVDEVLVKIEAIFRRVAKSKIQALQHKGLIEDIPVDNILELCLKESISGELILQSEGKVGLVRLANGDILGVEMEDARDDAALDILRLWKKGTFVIRPSEIKIGRDIHTHHTEVDLSKAIEISDNIWWVGAALPENQGQKNSYLAVYKTNRQPIHLLVDPGSPIHLNEITRKTGQVIGDASRINLYLLSAGSADVALNSMFVRKMNPRAICITSREAWRQQARHYEIPEESVKKIDLSDNYKLKLASGNRLVMLPASFSPEPGAFMTYDQEHRVLFSGNLFSSHAPAEGAAPDYLYAVEGDWNGMLRFHLDRFPSATVIHSLLELIASLEPAPRVIAPRYGRLIREEQISYFVERLASMDWGYNSRKAYLSREDRLVVQAANNVLEQVQDEMALDEAIAKLQSDDYMAGHVLFKGTQIERLLCEGAVFYPPFIRILSQDLSEAAANKIKTTALKAAYNLGLQL
;
A
#
# COMPACT_ATOMS: atom_id res chain seq x y z
N MET A 1 35.77 -3.86 14.92
CA MET A 1 35.72 -3.03 16.15
C MET A 1 34.72 -1.91 15.90
N LYS A 2 33.76 -1.65 16.80
CA LYS A 2 32.86 -0.49 16.65
C LYS A 2 33.64 0.81 16.87
N SER A 3 33.41 1.83 16.04
CA SER A 3 33.95 3.19 16.25
C SER A 3 33.48 3.74 17.59
N LYS A 4 34.38 4.38 18.35
CA LYS A 4 34.02 5.10 19.57
C LYS A 4 33.14 6.31 19.23
N LYS A 5 32.24 6.66 20.15
CA LYS A 5 31.35 7.84 20.03
C LYS A 5 32.00 9.05 20.68
N THR A 6 31.95 10.22 20.03
CA THR A 6 32.65 11.41 20.53
C THR A 6 31.71 12.28 21.37
N ILE A 7 32.12 12.66 22.58
CA ILE A 7 31.34 13.52 23.50
C ILE A 7 32.13 14.79 23.78
N LEU A 8 31.51 15.96 23.60
CA LEU A 8 32.07 17.25 24.03
C LEU A 8 31.53 17.59 25.42
N VAL A 9 32.42 17.83 26.38
CA VAL A 9 32.07 18.29 27.73
C VAL A 9 32.54 19.73 27.90
N VAL A 10 31.61 20.62 28.26
CA VAL A 10 31.85 22.06 28.44
C VAL A 10 31.52 22.47 29.87
N GLU A 11 32.54 22.75 30.67
CA GLU A 11 32.42 22.96 32.12
C GLU A 11 33.59 23.81 32.61
N ASP A 12 33.30 24.87 33.37
CA ASP A 12 34.32 25.81 33.87
C ASP A 12 34.98 25.35 35.17
N GLU A 13 34.30 24.49 35.94
CA GLU A 13 34.90 23.86 37.12
C GLU A 13 35.79 22.68 36.72
N GLU A 14 37.10 22.93 36.61
CA GLU A 14 38.12 21.94 36.23
C GLU A 14 38.01 20.57 36.97
N PRO A 15 37.73 20.50 38.29
CA PRO A 15 37.54 19.21 38.96
C PRO A 15 36.36 18.40 38.42
N ILE A 16 35.25 19.06 38.06
CA ILE A 16 34.05 18.42 37.51
C ILE A 16 34.32 17.97 36.07
N LEU A 17 34.96 18.84 35.27
CA LEU A 17 35.34 18.54 33.89
C LEU A 17 36.24 17.30 33.81
N LEU A 18 37.29 17.23 34.63
CA LEU A 18 38.21 16.09 34.69
C LEU A 18 37.54 14.81 35.20
N ALA A 19 36.65 14.92 36.18
CA ALA A 19 35.90 13.78 36.68
C ALA A 19 34.99 13.18 35.59
N LEU A 20 34.23 14.02 34.88
CA LEU A 20 33.37 13.60 33.77
C LEU A 20 34.19 12.98 32.63
N GLN A 21 35.28 13.63 32.22
CA GLN A 21 36.17 13.09 31.18
C GLN A 21 36.64 11.67 31.56
N ARG A 22 37.16 11.50 32.78
CA ARG A 22 37.67 10.21 33.23
C ARG A 22 36.59 9.13 33.33
N ILE A 23 35.40 9.47 33.82
CA ILE A 23 34.25 8.55 33.89
C ILE A 23 33.88 8.04 32.49
N LEU A 24 33.78 8.95 31.52
CA LEU A 24 33.36 8.61 30.17
C LEU A 24 34.43 7.83 29.40
N GLU A 25 35.70 8.19 29.53
CA GLU A 25 36.80 7.48 28.88
C GLU A 25 37.01 6.06 29.47
N LEU A 26 36.87 5.89 30.79
CA LEU A 26 36.99 4.58 31.44
C LEU A 26 35.90 3.58 31.03
N SER A 27 34.75 4.06 30.52
CA SER A 27 33.73 3.19 29.93
C SER A 27 34.23 2.42 28.70
N GLY A 28 35.31 2.91 28.05
CA GLY A 28 35.88 2.35 26.83
C GLY A 28 35.09 2.64 25.55
N GLN A 29 33.89 3.22 25.65
CA GLN A 29 32.97 3.44 24.53
C GLN A 29 33.06 4.84 23.92
N TYR A 30 33.58 5.80 24.69
CA TYR A 30 33.58 7.21 24.33
C TYR A 30 34.98 7.77 24.12
N GLU A 31 35.06 8.73 23.20
CA GLU A 31 36.17 9.67 23.07
C GLU A 31 35.68 11.04 23.56
N VAL A 32 36.43 11.70 24.43
CA VAL A 32 35.98 12.93 25.09
C VAL A 32 36.81 14.11 24.64
N ILE A 33 36.13 15.18 24.23
CA ILE A 33 36.72 16.49 23.97
C ILE A 33 36.25 17.41 25.09
N THR A 34 37.12 18.26 25.60
CA THR A 34 36.82 19.15 26.73
C THR A 34 36.94 20.62 26.34
N ALA A 35 36.14 21.48 26.98
CA ALA A 35 36.22 22.93 26.86
C ALA A 35 35.84 23.58 28.20
N GLY A 36 36.46 24.72 28.52
CA GLY A 36 36.24 25.41 29.80
C GLY A 36 35.06 26.39 29.81
N ASP A 37 34.54 26.78 28.65
CA ASP A 37 33.39 27.69 28.52
C ASP A 37 32.71 27.53 27.15
N GLY A 38 31.58 28.22 26.96
CA GLY A 38 30.82 28.14 25.71
C GLY A 38 31.57 28.61 24.46
N GLU A 39 32.50 29.57 24.58
CA GLU A 39 33.28 30.05 23.43
C GLU A 39 34.29 29.01 22.96
N GLN A 40 35.01 28.39 23.90
CA GLN A 40 35.91 27.28 23.62
C GLN A 40 35.14 26.07 23.09
N GLY A 41 33.94 25.81 23.63
CA GLY A 41 33.03 24.79 23.12
C GLY A 41 32.68 25.02 21.64
N LEU A 42 32.35 26.26 21.25
CA LEU A 42 32.08 26.60 19.85
C LEU A 42 33.30 26.43 18.95
N GLU A 43 34.50 26.77 19.44
CA GLU A 43 35.73 26.58 18.68
C GLU A 43 36.03 25.09 18.46
N ALA A 44 35.77 24.24 19.46
CA ALA A 44 35.89 22.78 19.34
C ALA A 44 34.93 22.23 18.27
N LEU A 45 33.68 22.71 18.24
CA LEU A 45 32.66 22.30 17.27
C LEU A 45 33.00 22.62 15.81
N LYS A 46 33.90 23.58 15.55
CA LYS A 46 34.39 23.84 14.18
C LYS A 46 35.30 22.72 13.66
N ARG A 47 35.89 21.92 14.55
CA ARG A 47 36.88 20.90 14.21
C ARG A 47 36.27 19.51 14.19
N VAL A 48 35.38 19.24 15.13
CA VAL A 48 34.73 17.93 15.29
C VAL A 48 33.27 18.14 15.65
N VAL A 49 32.37 17.41 14.97
CA VAL A 49 30.95 17.35 15.34
C VAL A 49 30.76 16.18 16.31
N PRO A 50 30.55 16.42 17.62
CA PRO A 50 30.40 15.36 18.59
C PRO A 50 29.05 14.67 18.41
N ASP A 51 28.98 13.41 18.83
CA ASP A 51 27.73 12.66 18.89
C ASP A 51 26.82 13.14 20.04
N LEU A 52 27.37 13.81 21.06
CA LEU A 52 26.65 14.38 22.22
C LEU A 52 27.44 15.55 22.83
N ILE A 53 26.74 16.57 23.30
CA ILE A 53 27.30 17.67 24.10
C ILE A 53 26.75 17.60 25.52
N ILE A 54 27.61 17.80 26.51
CA ILE A 54 27.26 17.94 27.92
C ILE A 54 27.82 19.28 28.40
N SER A 55 27.00 20.17 28.94
CA SER A 55 27.45 21.53 29.30
C SER A 55 26.82 22.06 30.58
N ASP A 56 27.59 22.73 31.43
CA ASP A 56 27.01 23.49 32.56
C ASP A 56 26.23 24.70 32.04
N ILE A 57 25.09 24.97 32.67
CA ILE A 57 24.32 26.19 32.49
C ILE A 57 25.09 27.42 32.98
N SER A 58 25.78 27.34 34.12
CA SER A 58 26.28 28.53 34.82
C SER A 58 27.78 28.75 34.65
N MET A 59 28.22 28.96 33.40
CA MET A 59 29.63 29.22 33.05
C MET A 59 29.92 30.73 32.83
N PRO A 60 31.16 31.19 33.04
CA PRO A 60 31.61 32.55 32.71
C PRO A 60 31.72 32.78 31.20
N ASN A 61 31.82 34.05 30.80
CA ASN A 61 31.86 34.50 29.40
C ASN A 61 30.58 34.16 28.63
N MET A 62 30.49 32.94 28.11
CA MET A 62 29.31 32.40 27.46
C MET A 62 28.73 31.28 28.33
N ASN A 63 27.57 31.55 28.91
CA ASN A 63 26.85 30.58 29.72
C ASN A 63 26.30 29.43 28.85
N GLY A 64 25.94 28.31 29.47
CA GLY A 64 25.48 27.12 28.76
C GLY A 64 24.19 27.32 27.98
N LEU A 65 23.29 28.21 28.42
CA LEU A 65 22.05 28.49 27.69
C LEU A 65 22.34 29.21 26.37
N ASP A 66 23.22 30.21 26.39
CA ASP A 66 23.59 30.95 25.19
C ASP A 66 24.48 30.10 24.27
N PHE A 67 25.34 29.25 24.84
CA PHE A 67 26.06 28.23 24.08
C PHE A 67 25.10 27.26 23.39
N CYS A 68 24.13 26.70 24.10
CA CYS A 68 23.13 25.80 23.53
C CYS A 68 22.33 26.48 22.42
N LYS A 69 21.89 27.72 22.60
CA LYS A 69 21.23 28.48 21.53
C LYS A 69 22.14 28.57 20.30
N ARG A 70 23.42 28.87 20.48
CA ARG A 70 24.37 28.97 19.36
C ARG A 70 24.65 27.62 18.68
N VAL A 71 24.63 26.52 19.44
CA VAL A 71 24.69 25.14 18.91
C VAL A 71 23.44 24.81 18.10
N ARG A 72 22.26 25.22 18.57
CA ARG A 72 20.97 25.05 17.88
C ARG A 72 20.80 25.95 16.66
N GLU A 73 21.45 27.11 16.63
CA GLU A 73 21.46 28.03 15.48
C GLU A 73 22.40 27.56 14.36
N ASN A 74 23.30 26.62 14.63
CA ASN A 74 24.23 26.10 13.63
C ASN A 74 23.68 24.81 13.00
N PRO A 75 23.35 24.79 11.69
CA PRO A 75 22.72 23.65 11.03
C PRO A 75 23.50 22.33 11.12
N ILE A 76 24.83 22.39 11.31
CA ILE A 76 25.68 21.20 11.42
C ILE A 76 25.53 20.53 12.80
N THR A 77 25.32 21.34 13.85
CA THR A 77 25.26 20.88 15.24
C THR A 77 23.85 20.97 15.84
N GLU A 78 22.87 21.50 15.11
CA GLU A 78 21.53 21.78 15.64
C GLU A 78 20.85 20.51 16.15
N SER A 79 21.11 19.36 15.51
CA SER A 79 20.57 18.05 15.86
C SER A 79 21.47 17.24 16.80
N THR A 80 22.63 17.76 17.19
CA THR A 80 23.51 17.09 18.15
C THR A 80 22.83 17.08 19.52
N PRO A 81 22.56 15.90 20.12
CA PRO A 81 21.92 15.85 21.43
C PRO A 81 22.72 16.64 22.47
N PHE A 82 22.01 17.32 23.39
CA PHE A 82 22.59 18.26 24.35
C PHE A 82 22.04 18.03 25.77
N ILE A 83 22.90 17.70 26.72
CA ILE A 83 22.54 17.52 28.13
C ILE A 83 23.08 18.69 28.95
N PHE A 84 22.20 19.33 29.71
CA PHE A 84 22.62 20.37 30.66
C PHE A 84 23.07 19.79 31.99
N LEU A 85 24.15 20.33 32.55
CA LEU A 85 24.49 20.18 33.95
C LEU A 85 23.96 21.40 34.71
N THR A 86 23.35 21.21 35.88
CA THR A 86 22.89 22.33 36.71
C THR A 86 22.82 21.97 38.19
N ALA A 87 23.15 22.91 39.07
CA ALA A 87 22.91 22.79 40.51
C ALA A 87 21.49 23.24 40.93
N LYS A 88 20.71 23.83 40.01
CA LYS A 88 19.40 24.44 40.31
C LYS A 88 18.29 23.83 39.47
N LYS A 89 17.25 23.34 40.14
CA LYS A 89 16.07 22.76 39.50
C LYS A 89 15.25 23.79 38.73
N GLU A 90 15.18 25.04 39.19
CA GLU A 90 14.38 26.05 38.50
C GLU A 90 14.87 26.33 37.07
N LYS A 91 16.20 26.23 36.84
CA LYS A 91 16.82 26.45 35.52
C LYS A 91 16.56 25.33 34.51
N MET A 92 15.95 24.21 34.92
CA MET A 92 15.66 23.09 34.00
C MET A 92 14.63 23.51 32.94
N VAL A 93 13.64 24.32 33.31
CA VAL A 93 12.63 24.82 32.38
C VAL A 93 13.26 25.74 31.33
N GLU A 94 14.17 26.62 31.78
CA GLU A 94 14.94 27.51 30.90
C GLU A 94 15.87 26.73 29.97
N GLY A 95 16.53 25.68 30.48
CA GLY A 95 17.40 24.80 29.68
C GLY A 95 16.66 24.05 28.59
N ILE A 96 15.54 23.40 28.90
CA ILE A 96 14.72 22.72 27.89
C ILE A 96 14.19 23.74 26.86
N SER A 97 13.78 24.92 27.30
CA SER A 97 13.31 25.99 26.42
C SER A 97 14.41 26.57 25.53
N ALA A 98 15.68 26.52 25.97
CA ALA A 98 16.85 26.88 25.17
C ALA A 98 17.27 25.79 24.16
N GLY A 99 16.57 24.65 24.14
CA GLY A 99 16.80 23.55 23.20
C GLY A 99 17.57 22.37 23.79
N GLY A 100 17.74 22.29 25.12
CA GLY A 100 18.32 21.13 25.79
C GLY A 100 17.44 19.88 25.68
N ASP A 101 18.08 18.73 25.53
CA ASP A 101 17.41 17.44 25.33
C ASP A 101 17.14 16.67 26.62
N ASP A 102 17.98 16.89 27.63
CA ASP A 102 17.87 16.37 28.99
C ASP A 102 18.74 17.21 29.94
N PHE A 103 18.70 16.92 31.23
CA PHE A 103 19.54 17.54 32.26
C PHE A 103 20.07 16.52 33.27
N LEU A 104 21.17 16.89 33.93
CA LEU A 104 21.81 16.22 35.05
C LEU A 104 21.91 17.21 36.21
N LEU A 105 21.39 16.84 37.37
CA LEU A 105 21.47 17.67 38.57
C LEU A 105 22.79 17.43 39.29
N LYS A 106 23.53 18.51 39.58
CA LYS A 106 24.71 18.46 40.45
C LYS A 106 24.26 18.37 41.93
N PRO A 107 24.83 17.48 42.75
CA PRO A 107 25.80 16.43 42.42
C PRO A 107 25.14 15.20 41.77
N PHE A 108 25.81 14.60 40.80
CA PHE A 108 25.37 13.40 40.06
C PHE A 108 26.27 12.19 40.34
N SER A 109 25.74 10.98 40.17
CA SER A 109 26.52 9.74 40.26
C SER A 109 27.06 9.30 38.90
N VAL A 110 28.08 8.44 38.90
CA VAL A 110 28.63 7.82 37.67
C VAL A 110 27.55 7.10 36.88
N ASP A 111 26.73 6.30 37.57
CA ASP A 111 25.67 5.51 36.95
C ASP A 111 24.59 6.41 36.34
N GLU A 112 24.25 7.52 37.00
CA GLU A 112 23.25 8.47 36.49
C GLU A 112 23.71 9.13 35.19
N VAL A 113 24.98 9.52 35.10
CA VAL A 113 25.58 10.09 33.89
C VAL A 113 25.54 9.07 32.75
N LEU A 114 26.01 7.85 32.98
CA LEU A 114 26.05 6.82 31.94
C LEU A 114 24.65 6.41 31.46
N VAL A 115 23.69 6.22 32.38
CA VAL A 115 22.31 5.87 32.02
C VAL A 115 21.66 6.95 31.18
N LYS A 116 21.88 8.23 31.51
CA LYS A 116 21.34 9.36 30.71
C LYS A 116 21.96 9.43 29.32
N ILE A 117 23.27 9.20 29.21
CA ILE A 117 23.98 9.16 27.93
C ILE A 117 23.49 7.96 27.08
N GLU A 118 23.32 6.79 27.66
CA GLU A 118 22.77 5.64 26.94
C GLU A 118 21.31 5.85 26.54
N ALA A 119 20.49 6.47 27.40
CA ALA A 119 19.11 6.79 27.09
C ALA A 119 19.01 7.82 25.96
N ILE A 120 19.85 8.86 25.97
CA ILE A 120 19.86 9.88 24.91
C ILE A 120 20.37 9.28 23.60
N PHE A 121 21.42 8.46 23.60
CA PHE A 121 21.88 7.79 22.38
C PHE A 121 20.87 6.77 21.86
N ARG A 122 20.14 6.08 22.74
CA ARG A 122 19.04 5.20 22.33
C ARG A 122 17.88 6.00 21.75
N ARG A 123 17.54 7.15 22.34
CA ARG A 123 16.53 8.07 21.81
C ARG A 123 16.98 8.65 20.48
N VAL A 124 18.23 9.07 20.34
CA VAL A 124 18.85 9.63 19.12
C VAL A 124 19.07 8.55 18.06
N ALA A 125 19.32 7.30 18.42
CA ALA A 125 19.32 6.19 17.47
C ALA A 125 17.90 5.93 17.01
N LYS A 126 16.94 5.83 17.94
CA LYS A 126 15.52 5.66 17.65
C LYS A 126 14.95 6.84 16.87
N SER A 127 15.44 8.06 17.11
CA SER A 127 15.03 9.32 16.49
C SER A 127 15.90 9.76 15.33
N LYS A 128 17.09 9.20 15.06
CA LYS A 128 17.74 9.28 13.73
C LYS A 128 17.06 8.30 12.80
N ILE A 129 16.65 7.14 13.31
CA ILE A 129 15.72 6.24 12.66
C ILE A 129 14.36 6.95 12.45
N GLN A 130 13.91 7.80 13.38
CA GLN A 130 12.65 8.60 13.26
C GLN A 130 12.77 9.99 12.61
N ALA A 131 13.98 10.56 12.42
CA ALA A 131 14.26 11.93 11.96
C ALA A 131 15.20 11.99 10.75
N LEU A 132 15.51 10.86 10.11
CA LEU A 132 15.87 10.80 8.68
C LEU A 132 14.68 11.16 7.77
N GLN A 133 13.84 12.01 8.32
CA GLN A 133 12.46 12.21 8.04
C GLN A 133 12.38 13.74 8.08
N HIS A 134 12.80 14.38 6.96
CA HIS A 134 11.84 15.00 6.03
C HIS A 134 12.30 16.23 5.20
N LYS A 135 13.59 16.61 5.12
CA LYS A 135 14.17 17.42 4.01
C LYS A 135 15.72 17.46 3.99
N GLY A 136 16.34 17.70 2.83
CA GLY A 136 17.80 17.82 2.68
C GLY A 136 18.23 18.25 1.27
N LEU A 137 19.53 18.18 0.95
CA LEU A 137 20.06 18.45 -0.38
C LEU A 137 20.31 17.16 -1.15
N ILE A 138 19.98 17.16 -2.44
CA ILE A 138 20.16 16.02 -3.34
C ILE A 138 21.66 15.74 -3.59
N GLU A 139 22.51 16.75 -3.45
CA GLU A 139 23.97 16.63 -3.57
C GLU A 139 24.61 15.90 -2.39
N ASP A 140 24.00 15.99 -1.20
CA ASP A 140 24.47 15.28 0.00
C ASP A 140 23.93 13.85 0.05
N ILE A 141 22.70 13.65 -0.40
CA ILE A 141 22.04 12.35 -0.46
C ILE A 141 21.41 12.21 -1.84
N PRO A 142 22.01 11.41 -2.75
CA PRO A 142 21.43 11.16 -4.06
C PRO A 142 20.01 10.62 -3.95
N VAL A 143 19.15 10.97 -4.90
CA VAL A 143 17.72 10.61 -4.88
C VAL A 143 17.48 9.12 -4.64
N ASP A 144 18.33 8.25 -5.16
CA ASP A 144 18.26 6.79 -4.94
C ASP A 144 18.37 6.41 -3.46
N ASN A 145 19.30 7.05 -2.75
CA ASN A 145 19.50 6.80 -1.33
C ASN A 145 18.36 7.39 -0.50
N ILE A 146 17.73 8.48 -0.95
CA ILE A 146 16.53 9.04 -0.33
C ILE A 146 15.36 8.06 -0.48
N LEU A 147 15.19 7.46 -1.66
CA LEU A 147 14.14 6.49 -1.92
C LEU A 147 14.37 5.17 -1.19
N GLU A 148 15.60 4.66 -1.16
CA GLU A 148 15.97 3.48 -0.37
C GLU A 148 15.71 3.72 1.12
N LEU A 149 15.97 4.94 1.58
CA LEU A 149 15.67 5.34 2.94
C LEU A 149 14.16 5.41 3.21
N CYS A 150 13.37 5.98 2.30
CA CYS A 150 11.92 5.96 2.40
C CYS A 150 11.39 4.53 2.49
N LEU A 151 11.92 3.62 1.67
CA LEU A 151 11.59 2.19 1.64
C LEU A 151 11.93 1.50 2.98
N LYS A 152 13.16 1.68 3.45
CA LYS A 152 13.67 1.05 4.67
C LYS A 152 12.94 1.52 5.94
N GLU A 153 12.57 2.79 5.98
CA GLU A 153 11.89 3.41 7.12
C GLU A 153 10.36 3.39 6.99
N SER A 154 9.85 2.67 5.99
CA SER A 154 8.43 2.53 5.68
C SER A 154 7.68 3.88 5.69
N ILE A 155 8.22 4.89 5.02
CA ILE A 155 7.66 6.24 5.05
C ILE A 155 6.37 6.32 4.21
N SER A 156 5.29 6.83 4.82
CA SER A 156 4.02 7.15 4.15
C SER A 156 3.81 8.67 4.07
N GLY A 157 3.54 9.19 2.87
CA GLY A 157 3.42 10.63 2.62
C GLY A 157 3.92 11.05 1.24
N GLU A 158 4.61 12.19 1.15
CA GLU A 158 5.08 12.75 -0.13
C GLU A 158 6.55 13.16 -0.08
N LEU A 159 7.43 12.57 -0.89
CA LEU A 159 8.78 13.07 -1.17
C LEU A 159 8.75 14.11 -2.30
N ILE A 160 8.88 15.38 -1.95
CA ILE A 160 9.01 16.51 -2.86
C ILE A 160 10.50 16.73 -3.15
N LEU A 161 10.88 16.88 -4.41
CA LEU A 161 12.23 17.14 -4.90
C LEU A 161 12.19 18.43 -5.72
N GLN A 162 13.22 19.27 -5.65
CA GLN A 162 13.29 20.51 -6.43
C GLN A 162 14.70 20.77 -6.93
N SER A 163 14.85 21.06 -8.22
CA SER A 163 16.13 21.39 -8.85
C SER A 163 15.92 22.32 -10.04
N GLU A 164 16.76 23.35 -10.17
CA GLU A 164 16.77 24.29 -11.31
C GLU A 164 15.38 24.86 -11.70
N GLY A 165 14.54 25.14 -10.71
CA GLY A 165 13.18 25.70 -10.91
C GLY A 165 12.10 24.66 -11.20
N LYS A 166 12.46 23.38 -11.37
CA LYS A 166 11.52 22.26 -11.55
C LYS A 166 11.24 21.56 -10.22
N VAL A 167 10.03 21.06 -10.05
CA VAL A 167 9.59 20.31 -8.86
C VAL A 167 9.15 18.90 -9.27
N GLY A 168 9.59 17.90 -8.50
CA GLY A 168 9.09 16.54 -8.53
C GLY A 168 8.39 16.18 -7.23
N LEU A 169 7.33 15.40 -7.31
CA LEU A 169 6.55 14.91 -6.18
C LEU A 169 6.47 13.39 -6.28
N VAL A 170 7.00 12.68 -5.28
CA VAL A 170 6.99 11.23 -5.15
C VAL A 170 6.03 10.88 -4.03
N ARG A 171 4.85 10.32 -4.33
CA ARG A 171 3.93 9.84 -3.30
C ARG A 171 4.45 8.50 -2.77
N LEU A 172 4.47 8.33 -1.46
CA LEU A 172 5.05 7.19 -0.76
C LEU A 172 4.01 6.57 0.18
N ALA A 173 4.02 5.26 0.31
CA ALA A 173 3.28 4.57 1.36
C ALA A 173 4.03 3.33 1.83
N ASN A 174 4.32 3.28 3.11
CA ASN A 174 5.22 2.34 3.75
C ASN A 174 6.55 2.21 2.99
N GLY A 175 7.00 3.33 2.44
CA GLY A 175 8.25 3.47 1.73
C GLY A 175 8.21 3.10 0.25
N ASP A 176 7.12 2.47 -0.22
CA ASP A 176 6.90 2.19 -1.63
C ASP A 176 6.44 3.44 -2.38
N ILE A 177 6.99 3.65 -3.58
CA ILE A 177 6.58 4.74 -4.48
C ILE A 177 5.22 4.42 -5.08
N LEU A 178 4.22 5.26 -4.81
CA LEU A 178 2.86 5.17 -5.34
C LEU A 178 2.67 5.91 -6.67
N GLY A 179 3.49 6.93 -6.91
CA GLY A 179 3.44 7.74 -8.11
C GLY A 179 4.42 8.89 -8.05
N VAL A 180 4.88 9.35 -9.21
CA VAL A 180 5.85 10.45 -9.30
C VAL A 180 5.32 11.51 -10.26
N GLU A 181 5.40 12.78 -9.92
CA GLU A 181 4.84 13.87 -10.73
C GLU A 181 5.85 15.01 -10.85
N MET A 182 6.11 15.46 -12.07
CA MET A 182 6.80 16.70 -12.39
C MET A 182 5.93 17.52 -13.35
N GLU A 183 6.30 18.78 -13.58
CA GLU A 183 5.57 19.67 -14.50
C GLU A 183 5.47 19.10 -15.93
N ASP A 184 6.55 18.48 -16.43
CA ASP A 184 6.65 17.97 -17.81
C ASP A 184 6.64 16.42 -17.91
N ALA A 185 6.63 15.69 -16.78
CA ALA A 185 6.82 14.23 -16.74
C ALA A 185 6.08 13.57 -15.57
N ARG A 186 5.74 12.27 -15.67
CA ARG A 186 5.10 11.49 -14.59
C ARG A 186 5.69 10.09 -14.46
N ASP A 187 5.52 9.50 -13.27
CA ASP A 187 5.93 8.18 -12.82
C ASP A 187 7.38 7.86 -13.20
N ASP A 188 7.69 6.72 -13.81
CA ASP A 188 9.08 6.33 -14.13
C ASP A 188 9.86 7.40 -14.92
N ALA A 189 9.23 8.08 -15.89
CA ALA A 189 9.90 9.14 -16.65
C ALA A 189 10.23 10.35 -15.76
N ALA A 190 9.35 10.69 -14.82
CA ALA A 190 9.66 11.69 -13.80
C ALA A 190 10.71 11.18 -12.82
N LEU A 191 10.60 9.93 -12.37
CA LEU A 191 11.52 9.32 -11.42
C LEU A 191 12.95 9.26 -11.99
N ASP A 192 13.13 8.85 -13.23
CA ASP A 192 14.43 8.82 -13.89
C ASP A 192 15.05 10.23 -13.99
N ILE A 193 14.24 11.24 -14.33
CA ILE A 193 14.70 12.64 -14.33
C ILE A 193 15.10 13.08 -12.92
N LEU A 194 14.31 12.75 -11.90
CA LEU A 194 14.63 13.05 -10.50
C LEU A 194 15.90 12.34 -10.03
N ARG A 195 16.12 11.08 -10.42
CA ARG A 195 17.33 10.29 -10.08
C ARG A 195 18.59 10.84 -10.73
N LEU A 196 18.44 11.52 -11.88
CA LEU A 196 19.53 12.24 -12.55
C LEU A 196 19.88 13.57 -11.88
N TRP A 197 19.00 14.13 -11.04
CA TRP A 197 19.32 15.37 -10.32
C TRP A 197 20.47 15.11 -9.37
N LYS A 198 21.56 15.87 -9.58
CA LYS A 198 22.76 15.83 -8.73
C LYS A 198 22.83 16.99 -7.75
N LYS A 199 21.95 17.98 -7.90
CA LYS A 199 21.85 19.19 -7.09
C LYS A 199 20.39 19.54 -6.91
N GLY A 200 20.06 20.22 -5.82
CA GLY A 200 18.68 20.58 -5.48
C GLY A 200 18.32 20.18 -4.07
N THR A 201 17.06 20.35 -3.70
CA THR A 201 16.53 20.04 -2.37
C THR A 201 15.50 18.93 -2.45
N PHE A 202 15.36 18.17 -1.38
CA PHE A 202 14.25 17.27 -1.18
C PHE A 202 13.55 17.57 0.14
N VAL A 203 12.27 17.24 0.23
CA VAL A 203 11.41 17.37 1.39
C VAL A 203 10.50 16.14 1.38
N ILE A 204 10.71 15.21 2.29
CA ILE A 204 9.71 14.17 2.51
C ILE A 204 8.61 14.82 3.38
N ARG A 205 7.33 14.54 3.20
CA ARG A 205 6.24 15.05 4.03
C ARG A 205 5.48 13.85 4.53
N PRO A 206 5.70 13.41 5.77
CA PRO A 206 4.91 12.33 6.32
C PRO A 206 3.51 12.87 6.57
N SER A 207 2.48 12.09 6.24
CA SER A 207 1.12 12.48 6.64
C SER A 207 0.72 11.69 7.88
N GLU A 208 0.34 12.38 8.97
CA GLU A 208 -0.34 11.77 10.12
C GLU A 208 -1.78 11.43 9.74
N ILE A 209 -1.96 10.42 8.90
CA ILE A 209 -3.10 9.56 9.14
C ILE A 209 -2.67 8.63 10.26
N LYS A 210 -3.27 8.78 11.44
CA LYS A 210 -3.19 7.76 12.50
C LYS A 210 -3.89 6.50 12.00
N ILE A 211 -3.22 5.74 11.13
CA ILE A 211 -3.59 4.35 10.86
C ILE A 211 -3.23 3.61 12.15
N GLY A 212 -4.27 3.19 12.84
CA GLY A 212 -4.14 2.55 14.13
C GLY A 212 -3.32 1.26 14.04
N ARG A 213 -2.27 1.25 14.87
CA ARG A 213 -1.72 0.10 15.60
C ARG A 213 -0.75 -0.82 14.88
N ASP A 214 0.14 -1.35 15.71
CA ASP A 214 0.84 -2.62 15.55
C ASP A 214 -0.01 -3.63 14.76
N ILE A 215 0.31 -3.84 13.49
CA ILE A 215 -0.19 -5.00 12.75
C ILE A 215 0.95 -5.99 12.71
N HIS A 216 0.86 -6.97 13.60
CA HIS A 216 1.58 -8.22 13.46
C HIS A 216 1.39 -8.75 12.04
N THR A 217 2.47 -8.85 11.26
CA THR A 217 2.56 -9.73 10.10
C THR A 217 2.45 -11.17 10.60
N HIS A 218 1.22 -11.62 10.89
CA HIS A 218 0.92 -13.02 11.13
C HIS A 218 0.22 -13.54 9.88
N HIS A 219 1.02 -14.03 8.95
CA HIS A 219 0.54 -14.89 7.87
C HIS A 219 -0.13 -16.10 8.51
N THR A 220 -1.46 -16.07 8.60
CA THR A 220 -2.19 -17.27 9.02
C THR A 220 -2.44 -18.07 7.74
N GLU A 221 -1.55 -19.01 7.44
CA GLU A 221 -1.81 -19.99 6.40
C GLU A 221 -3.11 -20.72 6.75
N VAL A 222 -4.09 -20.66 5.86
CA VAL A 222 -5.39 -21.29 6.01
C VAL A 222 -5.61 -22.24 4.84
N ASP A 223 -6.13 -23.43 5.15
CA ASP A 223 -6.50 -24.42 4.14
C ASP A 223 -7.73 -23.93 3.37
N LEU A 224 -7.50 -23.25 2.25
CA LEU A 224 -8.55 -22.73 1.38
C LEU A 224 -9.44 -23.84 0.78
N SER A 225 -9.11 -25.12 0.95
CA SER A 225 -10.03 -26.20 0.59
C SER A 225 -11.18 -26.37 1.60
N LYS A 226 -11.13 -25.75 2.77
CA LYS A 226 -12.18 -25.85 3.80
C LYS A 226 -13.04 -24.60 3.87
N ALA A 227 -14.21 -24.73 4.49
CA ALA A 227 -14.96 -23.57 4.96
C ALA A 227 -14.16 -22.87 6.07
N ILE A 228 -14.04 -21.55 6.01
CA ILE A 228 -13.26 -20.76 6.96
C ILE A 228 -14.19 -19.75 7.63
N GLU A 229 -14.25 -19.76 8.96
CA GLU A 229 -15.03 -18.78 9.71
C GLU A 229 -14.31 -17.42 9.66
N ILE A 230 -15.02 -16.39 9.21
CA ILE A 230 -14.48 -15.03 9.03
C ILE A 230 -15.01 -14.06 10.08
N SER A 231 -16.14 -14.40 10.70
CA SER A 231 -16.73 -13.76 11.88
C SER A 231 -17.69 -14.77 12.52
N ASP A 232 -18.11 -14.55 13.76
CA ASP A 232 -19.02 -15.46 14.48
C ASP A 232 -20.20 -15.91 13.59
N ASN A 233 -20.28 -17.21 13.29
CA ASN A 233 -21.29 -17.84 12.44
C ASN A 233 -21.36 -17.34 10.98
N ILE A 234 -20.33 -16.65 10.48
CA ILE A 234 -20.19 -16.23 9.08
C ILE A 234 -18.94 -16.89 8.50
N TRP A 235 -19.12 -17.59 7.39
CA TRP A 235 -18.12 -18.46 6.79
C TRP A 235 -17.83 -18.06 5.36
N TRP A 236 -16.56 -18.02 5.00
CA TRP A 236 -16.14 -18.07 3.61
C TRP A 236 -16.28 -19.51 3.09
N VAL A 237 -17.03 -19.66 2.01
CA VAL A 237 -17.28 -20.94 1.31
C VAL A 237 -16.96 -20.84 -0.18
N GLY A 238 -16.19 -19.83 -0.57
CA GLY A 238 -15.79 -19.57 -1.96
C GLY A 238 -14.79 -20.58 -2.52
N ALA A 239 -14.14 -20.22 -3.62
CA ALA A 239 -13.16 -21.05 -4.31
C ALA A 239 -11.84 -20.30 -4.51
N ALA A 240 -10.72 -20.98 -4.26
CA ALA A 240 -9.42 -20.57 -4.76
C ALA A 240 -9.30 -21.03 -6.22
N LEU A 241 -8.85 -20.16 -7.12
CA LEU A 241 -8.72 -20.48 -8.53
C LEU A 241 -7.27 -20.92 -8.84
N PRO A 242 -7.06 -21.95 -9.67
CA PRO A 242 -5.72 -22.36 -10.12
C PRO A 242 -4.97 -21.23 -10.85
N GLU A 243 -3.63 -21.35 -10.93
CA GLU A 243 -2.78 -20.64 -11.90
C GLU A 243 -2.98 -19.10 -11.93
N ASN A 244 -2.81 -18.43 -10.79
CA ASN A 244 -2.89 -16.97 -10.70
C ASN A 244 -4.22 -16.38 -11.22
N GLN A 245 -5.33 -17.12 -11.13
CA GLN A 245 -6.66 -16.59 -11.46
C GLN A 245 -7.37 -15.96 -10.25
N GLY A 246 -6.77 -16.06 -9.05
CA GLY A 246 -7.20 -15.37 -7.84
C GLY A 246 -8.26 -16.13 -7.04
N GLN A 247 -9.14 -15.40 -6.35
CA GLN A 247 -10.13 -15.95 -5.43
C GLN A 247 -11.53 -15.49 -5.82
N LYS A 248 -12.52 -16.40 -5.82
CA LYS A 248 -13.94 -16.08 -5.97
C LYS A 248 -14.70 -16.40 -4.71
N ASN A 249 -15.50 -15.43 -4.25
CA ASN A 249 -16.06 -15.49 -2.92
C ASN A 249 -17.56 -15.76 -2.94
N SER A 250 -17.95 -16.70 -2.10
CA SER A 250 -19.32 -16.91 -1.63
C SER A 250 -19.27 -17.03 -0.12
N TYR A 251 -20.31 -16.55 0.56
CA TYR A 251 -20.33 -16.49 2.01
C TYR A 251 -21.58 -17.16 2.57
N LEU A 252 -21.42 -17.90 3.67
CA LEU A 252 -22.51 -18.57 4.35
C LEU A 252 -22.66 -17.99 5.76
N ALA A 253 -23.80 -17.37 6.04
CA ALA A 253 -24.16 -16.89 7.37
C ALA A 253 -25.21 -17.80 8.01
N VAL A 254 -25.00 -18.16 9.28
CA VAL A 254 -25.87 -19.06 10.05
C VAL A 254 -26.49 -18.28 11.22
N TYR A 255 -27.77 -17.90 11.07
CA TYR A 255 -28.48 -17.20 12.12
C TYR A 255 -29.37 -18.15 12.92
N LYS A 256 -29.11 -18.22 14.23
CA LYS A 256 -29.91 -19.05 15.14
C LYS A 256 -31.30 -18.44 15.34
N THR A 257 -32.32 -19.28 15.34
CA THR A 257 -33.70 -18.89 15.70
C THR A 257 -34.28 -19.91 16.67
N ASN A 258 -35.40 -19.57 17.32
CA ASN A 258 -36.13 -20.50 18.20
C ASN A 258 -36.83 -21.65 17.45
N ARG A 259 -36.84 -21.63 16.11
CA ARG A 259 -37.46 -22.66 15.26
C ARG A 259 -36.39 -23.35 14.42
N GLN A 260 -36.24 -22.90 13.18
CA GLN A 260 -35.21 -23.40 12.26
C GLN A 260 -34.18 -22.30 12.02
N PRO A 261 -32.87 -22.61 12.05
CA PRO A 261 -31.84 -21.64 11.71
C PRO A 261 -32.04 -21.08 10.30
N ILE A 262 -31.64 -19.83 10.11
CA ILE A 262 -31.56 -19.22 8.78
C ILE A 262 -30.16 -19.49 8.27
N HIS A 263 -30.06 -20.16 7.12
CA HIS A 263 -28.80 -20.38 6.41
C HIS A 263 -28.82 -19.51 5.16
N LEU A 264 -28.12 -18.38 5.24
CA LEU A 264 -28.03 -17.39 4.18
C LEU A 264 -26.76 -17.63 3.35
N LEU A 265 -26.92 -17.98 2.07
CA LEU A 265 -25.82 -18.00 1.11
C LEU A 265 -25.76 -16.66 0.34
N VAL A 266 -24.68 -15.92 0.47
CA VAL A 266 -24.42 -14.66 -0.25
C VAL A 266 -23.62 -14.97 -1.51
N ASP A 267 -24.10 -14.46 -2.64
CA ASP A 267 -23.51 -14.59 -3.98
C ASP A 267 -23.11 -16.04 -4.30
N PRO A 268 -24.09 -16.94 -4.58
CA PRO A 268 -23.87 -18.37 -4.82
C PRO A 268 -22.91 -18.67 -5.98
N GLY A 269 -22.67 -17.71 -6.87
CA GLY A 269 -21.61 -17.78 -7.85
C GLY A 269 -21.97 -18.49 -9.16
N SER A 270 -20.93 -18.96 -9.85
CA SER A 270 -21.00 -19.67 -11.13
C SER A 270 -20.92 -21.20 -10.97
N PRO A 271 -21.51 -22.01 -11.89
CA PRO A 271 -21.50 -23.47 -11.82
C PRO A 271 -20.12 -24.12 -11.74
N ILE A 272 -19.08 -23.43 -12.22
CA ILE A 272 -17.69 -23.88 -12.15
C ILE A 272 -17.27 -24.15 -10.69
N HIS A 273 -17.80 -23.39 -9.73
CA HIS A 273 -17.44 -23.49 -8.30
C HIS A 273 -18.51 -24.21 -7.46
N LEU A 274 -19.58 -24.70 -8.10
CA LEU A 274 -20.74 -25.27 -7.40
C LEU A 274 -20.35 -26.41 -6.45
N ASN A 275 -19.49 -27.33 -6.90
CA ASN A 275 -19.06 -28.49 -6.12
C ASN A 275 -18.31 -28.07 -4.85
N GLU A 276 -17.43 -27.07 -4.96
CA GLU A 276 -16.65 -26.57 -3.84
C GLU A 276 -17.53 -25.84 -2.83
N ILE A 277 -18.38 -24.92 -3.31
CA ILE A 277 -19.32 -24.16 -2.49
C ILE A 277 -20.28 -25.11 -1.76
N THR A 278 -20.82 -26.12 -2.46
CA THR A 278 -21.72 -27.13 -1.89
C THR A 278 -21.02 -27.95 -0.81
N ARG A 279 -19.80 -28.43 -1.08
CA ARG A 279 -19.01 -29.20 -0.12
C ARG A 279 -18.68 -28.37 1.14
N LYS A 280 -18.17 -27.16 0.98
CA LYS A 280 -17.83 -26.25 2.09
C LYS A 280 -19.07 -25.85 2.88
N THR A 281 -20.19 -25.58 2.21
CA THR A 281 -21.48 -25.37 2.87
C THR A 281 -21.87 -26.59 3.70
N GLY A 282 -21.77 -27.80 3.14
CA GLY A 282 -22.04 -29.05 3.86
C GLY A 282 -21.17 -29.25 5.11
N GLN A 283 -19.91 -28.79 5.09
CA GLN A 283 -19.04 -28.82 6.28
C GLN A 283 -19.60 -27.99 7.44
N VAL A 284 -20.31 -26.89 7.15
CA VAL A 284 -20.82 -25.96 8.16
C VAL A 284 -22.23 -26.34 8.63
N ILE A 285 -23.15 -26.61 7.69
CA ILE A 285 -24.57 -26.82 8.01
C ILE A 285 -25.04 -28.28 7.85
N GLY A 286 -24.12 -29.20 7.52
CA GLY A 286 -24.34 -30.62 7.32
C GLY A 286 -24.70 -30.99 5.88
N ASP A 287 -25.53 -30.18 5.20
CA ASP A 287 -25.94 -30.41 3.81
C ASP A 287 -26.39 -29.10 3.16
N ALA A 288 -26.00 -28.85 1.90
CA ALA A 288 -26.32 -27.61 1.19
C ALA A 288 -27.83 -27.43 0.91
N SER A 289 -28.64 -28.49 0.90
CA SER A 289 -30.11 -28.42 0.85
C SER A 289 -30.72 -27.68 2.04
N ARG A 290 -29.95 -27.45 3.11
CA ARG A 290 -30.40 -26.65 4.26
C ARG A 290 -30.30 -25.15 4.02
N ILE A 291 -29.68 -24.68 2.94
CA ILE A 291 -29.75 -23.27 2.52
C ILE A 291 -31.21 -22.91 2.32
N ASN A 292 -31.72 -21.95 3.08
CA ASN A 292 -33.12 -21.52 3.04
C ASN A 292 -33.29 -20.03 2.68
N LEU A 293 -32.18 -19.30 2.62
CA LEU A 293 -32.12 -17.93 2.14
C LEU A 293 -30.86 -17.78 1.27
N TYR A 294 -30.96 -17.07 0.16
CA TYR A 294 -29.77 -16.69 -0.60
C TYR A 294 -29.92 -15.28 -1.13
N LEU A 295 -28.80 -14.57 -1.26
CA LEU A 295 -28.75 -13.17 -1.65
C LEU A 295 -27.94 -13.02 -2.93
N LEU A 296 -28.47 -12.26 -3.87
CA LEU A 296 -27.81 -11.91 -5.13
C LEU A 296 -27.50 -10.42 -5.12
N SER A 297 -26.24 -10.07 -4.91
CA SER A 297 -25.79 -8.66 -4.81
C SER A 297 -25.89 -7.92 -6.15
N ALA A 298 -25.92 -8.64 -7.28
CA ALA A 298 -26.05 -8.06 -8.62
C ALA A 298 -26.63 -9.06 -9.63
N GLY A 299 -26.90 -8.59 -10.86
CA GLY A 299 -27.61 -9.32 -11.91
C GLY A 299 -26.76 -10.26 -12.75
N SER A 300 -25.43 -10.21 -12.64
CA SER A 300 -24.50 -10.92 -13.50
C SER A 300 -24.53 -12.44 -13.32
N ALA A 301 -24.15 -13.13 -14.41
CA ALA A 301 -24.12 -14.58 -14.46
C ALA A 301 -23.14 -15.21 -13.44
N ASP A 302 -22.03 -14.53 -13.16
CA ASP A 302 -21.05 -14.99 -12.19
C ASP A 302 -21.50 -14.87 -10.73
N VAL A 303 -22.64 -14.21 -10.47
CA VAL A 303 -23.30 -14.13 -9.15
C VAL A 303 -24.48 -15.09 -9.05
N ALA A 304 -25.32 -15.13 -10.11
CA ALA A 304 -26.67 -15.66 -10.03
C ALA A 304 -26.88 -17.03 -10.69
N LEU A 305 -25.95 -17.54 -11.51
CA LEU A 305 -26.16 -18.81 -12.22
C LEU A 305 -26.38 -20.01 -11.27
N ASN A 306 -25.74 -20.01 -10.09
CA ASN A 306 -25.94 -21.07 -9.10
C ASN A 306 -27.30 -21.03 -8.40
N SER A 307 -28.13 -19.99 -8.60
CA SER A 307 -29.47 -19.90 -8.00
C SER A 307 -30.38 -21.05 -8.40
N MET A 308 -30.29 -21.53 -9.65
CA MET A 308 -31.05 -22.71 -10.11
C MET A 308 -30.73 -23.94 -9.28
N PHE A 309 -29.45 -24.16 -8.95
CA PHE A 309 -29.01 -25.29 -8.13
C PHE A 309 -29.44 -25.14 -6.68
N VAL A 310 -29.32 -23.93 -6.10
CA VAL A 310 -29.84 -23.65 -4.75
C VAL A 310 -31.33 -23.98 -4.68
N ARG A 311 -32.12 -23.59 -5.68
CA ARG A 311 -33.57 -23.91 -5.72
C ARG A 311 -33.86 -25.38 -5.99
N LYS A 312 -33.04 -26.08 -6.78
CA LYS A 312 -33.16 -27.52 -6.99
C LYS A 312 -32.88 -28.30 -5.70
N MET A 313 -31.88 -27.87 -4.92
CA MET A 313 -31.55 -28.44 -3.61
C MET A 313 -32.60 -28.11 -2.56
N ASN A 314 -33.12 -26.88 -2.55
CA ASN A 314 -34.21 -26.47 -1.68
C ASN A 314 -35.27 -25.64 -2.44
N PRO A 315 -36.39 -26.27 -2.86
CA PRO A 315 -37.47 -25.58 -3.56
C PRO A 315 -38.20 -24.52 -2.73
N ARG A 316 -37.92 -24.38 -1.43
CA ARG A 316 -38.49 -23.36 -0.55
C ARG A 316 -37.51 -22.22 -0.23
N ALA A 317 -36.27 -22.27 -0.75
CA ALA A 317 -35.29 -21.22 -0.51
C ALA A 317 -35.76 -19.88 -1.08
N ILE A 318 -35.65 -18.82 -0.28
CA ILE A 318 -36.02 -17.45 -0.67
C ILE A 318 -34.80 -16.74 -1.26
N CYS A 319 -34.98 -16.09 -2.41
CA CYS A 319 -33.99 -15.23 -3.03
C CYS A 319 -34.17 -13.78 -2.55
N ILE A 320 -33.12 -13.11 -2.09
CA ILE A 320 -33.09 -11.67 -1.85
C ILE A 320 -32.32 -11.01 -2.99
N THR A 321 -32.94 -10.02 -3.64
CA THR A 321 -32.31 -9.25 -4.73
C THR A 321 -33.04 -7.92 -4.92
N SER A 322 -32.43 -6.99 -5.65
CA SER A 322 -32.97 -5.66 -5.91
C SER A 322 -34.18 -5.67 -6.85
N ARG A 323 -35.04 -4.66 -6.71
CA ARG A 323 -36.20 -4.43 -7.59
C ARG A 323 -35.78 -4.23 -9.05
N GLU A 324 -34.57 -3.76 -9.27
CA GLU A 324 -33.99 -3.48 -10.59
C GLU A 324 -33.47 -4.77 -11.23
N ALA A 325 -32.77 -5.63 -10.48
CA ALA A 325 -32.12 -6.83 -11.01
C ALA A 325 -33.05 -8.05 -11.11
N TRP A 326 -34.10 -8.14 -10.28
CA TRP A 326 -34.86 -9.39 -10.15
C TRP A 326 -35.49 -9.88 -11.46
N ARG A 327 -35.96 -8.98 -12.33
CA ARG A 327 -36.62 -9.37 -13.59
C ARG A 327 -35.65 -10.08 -14.53
N GLN A 328 -34.42 -9.58 -14.61
CA GLN A 328 -33.37 -10.21 -15.39
C GLN A 328 -33.04 -11.57 -14.79
N GLN A 329 -32.85 -11.64 -13.47
CA GLN A 329 -32.48 -12.88 -12.79
C GLN A 329 -33.58 -13.95 -12.86
N ALA A 330 -34.85 -13.58 -12.64
CA ALA A 330 -35.98 -14.51 -12.71
C ALA A 330 -36.17 -15.08 -14.12
N ARG A 331 -35.97 -14.27 -15.17
CA ARG A 331 -36.06 -14.71 -16.56
C ARG A 331 -34.94 -15.65 -16.99
N HIS A 332 -33.71 -15.41 -16.53
CA HIS A 332 -32.52 -16.14 -17.02
C HIS A 332 -32.11 -17.32 -16.12
N TYR A 333 -32.49 -17.31 -14.84
CA TYR A 333 -32.03 -18.29 -13.84
C TYR A 333 -33.18 -19.04 -13.17
N GLU A 334 -34.34 -19.10 -13.81
CA GLU A 334 -35.51 -19.88 -13.38
C GLU A 334 -35.90 -19.66 -11.91
N ILE A 335 -35.77 -18.43 -11.41
CA ILE A 335 -36.14 -18.09 -10.03
C ILE A 335 -37.62 -17.70 -10.02
N PRO A 336 -38.51 -18.49 -9.37
CA PRO A 336 -39.93 -18.17 -9.34
C PRO A 336 -40.19 -16.88 -8.58
N GLU A 337 -41.01 -15.99 -9.15
CA GLU A 337 -41.26 -14.65 -8.61
C GLU A 337 -41.75 -14.67 -7.15
N GLU A 338 -42.57 -15.66 -6.78
CA GLU A 338 -43.10 -15.86 -5.44
C GLU A 338 -42.03 -16.18 -4.40
N SER A 339 -40.85 -16.64 -4.85
CA SER A 339 -39.70 -16.93 -3.98
C SER A 339 -38.71 -15.78 -3.90
N VAL A 340 -39.00 -14.63 -4.54
CA VAL A 340 -38.12 -13.46 -4.55
C VAL A 340 -38.60 -12.40 -3.57
N LYS A 341 -37.77 -12.11 -2.56
CA LYS A 341 -37.86 -10.91 -1.73
C LYS A 341 -37.14 -9.77 -2.43
N LYS A 342 -37.92 -8.90 -3.07
CA LYS A 342 -37.44 -7.71 -3.80
C LYS A 342 -37.12 -6.60 -2.79
N ILE A 343 -35.90 -6.09 -2.80
CA ILE A 343 -35.49 -4.94 -1.97
C ILE A 343 -35.60 -3.64 -2.76
N ASP A 344 -36.05 -2.59 -2.09
CA ASP A 344 -36.10 -1.23 -2.65
C ASP A 344 -34.90 -0.44 -2.13
N LEU A 345 -33.94 -0.17 -3.01
CA LEU A 345 -32.66 0.41 -2.62
C LEU A 345 -32.70 1.92 -2.40
N SER A 346 -33.86 2.58 -2.66
CA SER A 346 -34.01 4.03 -2.53
C SER A 346 -33.84 4.57 -1.09
N ASP A 347 -34.06 3.75 -0.06
CA ASP A 347 -34.10 4.18 1.35
C ASP A 347 -33.11 3.43 2.29
N ASN A 348 -31.96 2.93 1.79
CA ASN A 348 -31.01 2.12 2.59
C ASN A 348 -31.72 0.97 3.34
N TYR A 349 -32.34 0.07 2.58
CA TYR A 349 -33.28 -0.93 3.06
C TYR A 349 -32.71 -1.76 4.21
N LYS A 350 -33.38 -1.73 5.36
CA LYS A 350 -33.02 -2.54 6.54
C LYS A 350 -33.91 -3.76 6.61
N LEU A 351 -33.31 -4.94 6.45
CA LEU A 351 -33.98 -6.22 6.60
C LEU A 351 -33.75 -6.78 8.00
N LYS A 352 -34.82 -6.90 8.79
CA LYS A 352 -34.78 -7.63 10.06
C LYS A 352 -35.13 -9.10 9.83
N LEU A 353 -34.20 -10.00 10.15
CA LEU A 353 -34.39 -11.44 10.06
C LEU A 353 -35.21 -11.96 11.25
N ALA A 354 -35.78 -13.16 11.11
CA ALA A 354 -36.54 -13.80 12.19
C ALA A 354 -35.68 -14.17 13.42
N SER A 355 -34.35 -14.24 13.25
CA SER A 355 -33.38 -14.36 14.36
C SER A 355 -33.27 -13.08 15.20
N GLY A 356 -33.70 -11.94 14.66
CA GLY A 356 -33.49 -10.61 15.25
C GLY A 356 -32.36 -9.82 14.61
N ASN A 357 -31.44 -10.49 13.88
CA ASN A 357 -30.33 -9.84 13.16
C ASN A 357 -30.84 -8.87 12.09
N ARG A 358 -30.04 -7.83 11.83
CA ARG A 358 -30.32 -6.74 10.90
C ARG A 358 -29.28 -6.72 9.80
N LEU A 359 -29.78 -6.85 8.57
CA LEU A 359 -29.01 -6.65 7.36
C LEU A 359 -29.35 -5.27 6.77
N VAL A 360 -28.35 -4.43 6.58
CA VAL A 360 -28.49 -3.12 5.93
C VAL A 360 -28.05 -3.25 4.47
N MET A 361 -28.98 -3.01 3.55
CA MET A 361 -28.70 -3.04 2.11
C MET A 361 -28.31 -1.64 1.66
N LEU A 362 -27.08 -1.48 1.20
CA LEU A 362 -26.53 -0.20 0.74
C LEU A 362 -26.54 -0.18 -0.79
N PRO A 363 -27.15 0.83 -1.44
CA PRO A 363 -27.14 0.94 -2.88
C PRO A 363 -25.70 1.05 -3.38
N ALA A 364 -25.32 0.16 -4.29
CA ALA A 364 -24.04 0.20 -5.00
C ALA A 364 -24.27 0.57 -6.46
N SER A 365 -25.16 1.52 -6.70
CA SER A 365 -25.48 2.02 -8.05
C SER A 365 -24.18 2.43 -8.75
N PHE A 366 -24.02 2.01 -10.01
CA PHE A 366 -22.80 2.23 -10.83
C PHE A 366 -21.56 1.43 -10.44
N SER A 367 -21.64 0.54 -9.44
CA SER A 367 -20.79 -0.65 -9.36
C SER A 367 -21.36 -1.67 -10.35
N PRO A 368 -20.63 -2.05 -11.41
CA PRO A 368 -20.93 -1.92 -12.86
C PRO A 368 -22.30 -2.40 -13.40
N GLU A 369 -23.20 -2.85 -12.56
CA GLU A 369 -24.46 -3.51 -12.86
C GLU A 369 -25.64 -2.72 -12.26
N PRO A 370 -26.69 -2.42 -13.04
CA PRO A 370 -27.91 -1.82 -12.51
C PRO A 370 -28.51 -2.64 -11.37
N GLY A 371 -28.84 -1.98 -10.27
CA GLY A 371 -29.41 -2.65 -9.10
C GLY A 371 -28.41 -3.40 -8.22
N ALA A 372 -27.10 -3.19 -8.41
CA ALA A 372 -26.08 -3.72 -7.50
C ALA A 372 -26.19 -3.08 -6.11
N PHE A 373 -25.91 -3.87 -5.07
CA PHE A 373 -25.91 -3.41 -3.67
C PHE A 373 -24.91 -4.15 -2.81
N MET A 374 -24.46 -3.49 -1.74
CA MET A 374 -23.69 -4.12 -0.66
C MET A 374 -24.64 -4.53 0.47
N THR A 375 -24.25 -5.55 1.23
CA THR A 375 -25.02 -6.01 2.40
C THR A 375 -24.16 -5.93 3.64
N TYR A 376 -24.59 -5.16 4.64
CA TYR A 376 -23.93 -5.07 5.93
C TYR A 376 -24.69 -5.86 6.99
N ASP A 377 -24.06 -6.88 7.57
CA ASP A 377 -24.53 -7.55 8.78
C ASP A 377 -24.10 -6.74 10.01
N GLN A 378 -25.08 -6.09 10.65
CA GLN A 378 -24.82 -5.13 11.72
C GLN A 378 -24.33 -5.81 13.01
N GLU A 379 -24.82 -7.02 13.32
CA GLU A 379 -24.48 -7.71 14.56
C GLU A 379 -23.10 -8.39 14.47
N HIS A 380 -22.78 -8.99 13.33
CA HIS A 380 -21.48 -9.65 13.13
C HIS A 380 -20.42 -8.70 12.56
N ARG A 381 -20.78 -7.46 12.20
CA ARG A 381 -19.88 -6.43 11.66
C ARG A 381 -19.17 -6.89 10.37
N VAL A 382 -19.88 -7.59 9.49
CA VAL A 382 -19.36 -8.04 8.18
C VAL A 382 -20.05 -7.29 7.05
N LEU A 383 -19.26 -6.64 6.19
CA LEU A 383 -19.74 -5.98 4.97
C LEU A 383 -19.47 -6.87 3.76
N PHE A 384 -20.52 -7.44 3.17
CA PHE A 384 -20.45 -8.06 1.84
C PHE A 384 -20.46 -6.94 0.79
N SER A 385 -19.27 -6.56 0.30
CA SER A 385 -19.07 -5.34 -0.50
C SER A 385 -19.28 -5.54 -2.01
N GLY A 386 -19.55 -6.77 -2.45
CA GLY A 386 -19.68 -7.08 -3.87
C GLY A 386 -18.40 -6.71 -4.63
N ASN A 387 -18.54 -5.94 -5.71
CA ASN A 387 -17.39 -5.52 -6.53
C ASN A 387 -16.49 -4.46 -5.85
N LEU A 388 -16.99 -3.70 -4.87
CA LEU A 388 -16.13 -2.75 -4.15
C LEU A 388 -15.13 -3.53 -3.28
N PHE A 389 -13.87 -3.09 -3.25
CA PHE A 389 -12.73 -3.81 -2.66
C PHE A 389 -12.39 -5.15 -3.33
N SER A 390 -13.00 -5.47 -4.47
CA SER A 390 -12.58 -6.65 -5.23
C SER A 390 -11.22 -6.42 -5.90
N SER A 391 -10.49 -7.52 -6.11
CA SER A 391 -9.15 -7.51 -6.70
C SER A 391 -9.06 -8.49 -7.87
N HIS A 392 -8.33 -8.10 -8.91
CA HIS A 392 -7.78 -9.06 -9.86
C HIS A 392 -6.74 -9.94 -9.16
N ALA A 393 -6.44 -11.08 -9.77
CA ALA A 393 -5.41 -11.96 -9.27
C ALA A 393 -4.03 -11.28 -9.24
N PRO A 394 -3.17 -11.64 -8.28
CA PRO A 394 -1.81 -11.13 -8.25
C PRO A 394 -1.00 -11.65 -9.46
N ALA A 395 0.07 -10.95 -9.82
CA ALA A 395 0.97 -11.37 -10.89
C ALA A 395 1.63 -12.73 -10.59
N GLU A 396 2.07 -13.43 -11.63
CA GLU A 396 2.79 -14.70 -11.55
C GLU A 396 3.92 -14.63 -10.50
N GLY A 397 3.90 -15.54 -9.51
CA GLY A 397 4.93 -15.63 -8.46
C GLY A 397 4.59 -14.96 -7.12
N ALA A 398 3.38 -14.40 -6.95
CA ALA A 398 2.93 -13.88 -5.66
C ALA A 398 2.66 -14.98 -4.62
N ALA A 399 2.85 -14.62 -3.34
CA ALA A 399 2.81 -15.48 -2.15
C ALA A 399 1.54 -16.38 -2.06
N PRO A 400 1.62 -17.53 -1.35
CA PRO A 400 0.62 -18.61 -1.38
C PRO A 400 -0.82 -18.18 -1.04
N ASP A 401 -1.75 -19.11 -1.28
CA ASP A 401 -3.20 -19.03 -1.09
C ASP A 401 -3.68 -18.49 0.29
N TYR A 402 -3.58 -17.18 0.51
CA TYR A 402 -4.11 -16.51 1.70
C TYR A 402 -5.56 -16.04 1.49
N LEU A 403 -6.37 -16.15 2.55
CA LEU A 403 -7.76 -15.67 2.54
C LEU A 403 -7.86 -14.13 2.72
N TYR A 404 -6.93 -13.54 3.47
CA TYR A 404 -7.00 -12.14 3.89
C TYR A 404 -5.95 -11.29 3.16
N ALA A 405 -6.37 -10.10 2.77
CA ALA A 405 -5.58 -9.16 2.00
C ALA A 405 -4.36 -8.71 2.80
N VAL A 406 -3.33 -8.27 2.09
CA VAL A 406 -2.18 -7.54 2.61
C VAL A 406 -1.94 -6.33 1.71
N GLU A 407 -1.11 -5.39 2.14
CA GLU A 407 -0.87 -4.16 1.38
C GLU A 407 -0.43 -4.42 -0.08
N GLY A 408 0.30 -5.52 -0.33
CA GLY A 408 0.70 -5.97 -1.67
C GLY A 408 -0.46 -6.37 -2.60
N ASP A 409 -1.66 -6.65 -2.08
CA ASP A 409 -2.86 -6.91 -2.88
C ASP A 409 -3.45 -5.62 -3.50
N TRP A 410 -2.92 -4.45 -3.13
CA TRP A 410 -3.38 -3.17 -3.65
C TRP A 410 -3.36 -3.09 -5.17
N ASN A 411 -2.33 -3.63 -5.83
CA ASN A 411 -2.21 -3.51 -7.29
C ASN A 411 -3.33 -4.26 -8.03
N GLY A 412 -3.70 -5.45 -7.55
CA GLY A 412 -4.84 -6.18 -8.10
C GLY A 412 -6.16 -5.46 -7.86
N MET A 413 -6.32 -4.84 -6.67
CA MET A 413 -7.49 -4.03 -6.33
C MET A 413 -7.59 -2.78 -7.22
N LEU A 414 -6.49 -2.06 -7.38
CA LEU A 414 -6.39 -0.89 -8.24
C LEU A 414 -6.81 -1.21 -9.67
N ARG A 415 -6.23 -2.27 -10.27
CA ARG A 415 -6.57 -2.72 -11.63
C ARG A 415 -8.07 -3.02 -11.74
N PHE A 416 -8.62 -3.77 -10.79
CA PHE A 416 -10.05 -4.11 -10.78
C PHE A 416 -10.92 -2.86 -10.74
N HIS A 417 -10.58 -1.89 -9.89
CA HIS A 417 -11.38 -0.68 -9.73
C HIS A 417 -11.28 0.23 -10.96
N LEU A 418 -10.09 0.35 -11.56
CA LEU A 418 -9.90 1.06 -12.83
C LEU A 418 -10.76 0.45 -13.93
N ASP A 419 -10.82 -0.88 -14.05
CA ASP A 419 -11.58 -1.56 -15.11
C ASP A 419 -13.09 -1.48 -14.94
N ARG A 420 -13.57 -1.62 -13.70
CA ARG A 420 -14.98 -1.86 -13.41
C ARG A 420 -15.75 -0.63 -12.96
N PHE A 421 -15.10 0.36 -12.36
CA PHE A 421 -15.79 1.55 -11.87
C PHE A 421 -15.67 2.71 -12.85
N PRO A 422 -16.75 3.48 -13.06
CA PRO A 422 -16.80 4.51 -14.09
C PRO A 422 -16.17 5.84 -13.67
N SER A 423 -16.11 6.16 -12.36
CA SER A 423 -15.60 7.44 -11.86
C SER A 423 -15.26 7.43 -10.36
N ALA A 424 -14.49 8.43 -9.92
CA ALA A 424 -14.09 8.62 -8.53
C ALA A 424 -15.28 8.91 -7.64
N THR A 425 -16.21 9.72 -8.15
CA THR A 425 -17.44 10.10 -7.47
C THR A 425 -18.24 8.87 -7.02
N VAL A 426 -18.30 7.83 -7.86
CA VAL A 426 -18.98 6.57 -7.50
C VAL A 426 -18.26 5.90 -6.33
N ILE A 427 -16.94 5.73 -6.41
CA ILE A 427 -16.16 5.09 -5.33
C ILE A 427 -16.29 5.89 -4.03
N HIS A 428 -16.12 7.21 -4.06
CA HIS A 428 -16.26 8.09 -2.89
C HIS A 428 -17.65 7.97 -2.25
N SER A 429 -18.72 8.00 -3.06
CA SER A 429 -20.09 7.85 -2.55
C SER A 429 -20.29 6.50 -1.83
N LEU A 430 -19.68 5.42 -2.34
CA LEU A 430 -19.76 4.11 -1.71
C LEU A 430 -18.95 4.04 -0.41
N LEU A 431 -17.78 4.69 -0.36
CA LEU A 431 -16.97 4.78 0.85
C LEU A 431 -17.66 5.61 1.94
N GLU A 432 -18.37 6.69 1.57
CA GLU A 432 -19.19 7.47 2.51
C GLU A 432 -20.32 6.62 3.12
N LEU A 433 -20.98 5.77 2.32
CA LEU A 433 -21.98 4.83 2.83
C LEU A 433 -21.37 3.87 3.86
N ILE A 434 -20.16 3.38 3.62
CA ILE A 434 -19.44 2.49 4.56
C ILE A 434 -19.05 3.26 5.83
N ALA A 435 -18.56 4.49 5.69
CA ALA A 435 -18.20 5.34 6.83
C ALA A 435 -19.42 5.68 7.72
N SER A 436 -20.63 5.66 7.17
CA SER A 436 -21.89 5.89 7.92
C SER A 436 -22.40 4.68 8.71
N LEU A 437 -21.77 3.51 8.58
CA LEU A 437 -22.21 2.27 9.23
C LEU A 437 -21.89 2.26 10.72
N GLU A 438 -22.91 1.98 11.54
CA GLU A 438 -22.78 1.91 13.00
C GLU A 438 -23.36 0.59 13.56
N PRO A 439 -22.54 -0.24 14.24
CA PRO A 439 -21.09 -0.09 14.42
C PRO A 439 -20.32 -0.22 13.09
N ALA A 440 -19.05 0.21 13.04
CA ALA A 440 -18.20 0.07 11.86
C ALA A 440 -17.91 -1.42 11.53
N PRO A 441 -17.73 -1.81 10.25
CA PRO A 441 -17.38 -3.17 9.90
C PRO A 441 -16.03 -3.61 10.49
N ARG A 442 -15.89 -4.90 10.80
CA ARG A 442 -14.63 -5.58 11.15
C ARG A 442 -14.07 -6.42 10.01
N VAL A 443 -14.93 -6.83 9.08
CA VAL A 443 -14.53 -7.60 7.90
C VAL A 443 -15.21 -7.01 6.68
N ILE A 444 -14.43 -6.71 5.65
CA ILE A 444 -14.94 -6.43 4.30
C ILE A 444 -14.74 -7.68 3.46
N ALA A 445 -15.83 -8.16 2.90
CA ALA A 445 -15.98 -9.42 2.23
C ALA A 445 -16.34 -9.16 0.75
N PRO A 446 -15.33 -8.95 -0.13
CA PRO A 446 -15.56 -8.63 -1.54
C PRO A 446 -15.99 -9.85 -2.35
N ARG A 447 -16.45 -9.65 -3.59
CA ARG A 447 -16.83 -10.73 -4.52
C ARG A 447 -15.61 -11.45 -5.08
N TYR A 448 -14.53 -10.72 -5.38
CA TYR A 448 -13.29 -11.27 -5.90
C TYR A 448 -12.09 -10.86 -5.07
N GLY A 449 -11.06 -11.72 -5.02
CA GLY A 449 -9.85 -11.46 -4.26
C GLY A 449 -10.00 -11.73 -2.78
N ARG A 450 -9.04 -11.26 -2.00
CA ARG A 450 -8.90 -11.53 -0.57
C ARG A 450 -9.79 -10.63 0.29
N LEU A 451 -10.17 -11.11 1.48
CA LEU A 451 -10.99 -10.39 2.44
C LEU A 451 -10.15 -9.38 3.24
N ILE A 452 -10.75 -8.29 3.71
CA ILE A 452 -10.04 -7.27 4.49
C ILE A 452 -10.48 -7.34 5.95
N ARG A 453 -9.52 -7.46 6.87
CA ARG A 453 -9.78 -7.47 8.32
C ARG A 453 -9.70 -6.08 8.95
N GLU A 454 -10.24 -5.94 10.16
CA GLU A 454 -10.40 -4.68 10.90
C GLU A 454 -9.12 -3.84 10.87
N GLU A 455 -7.96 -4.47 11.04
CA GLU A 455 -6.64 -3.84 11.02
C GLU A 455 -6.27 -3.16 9.68
N GLN A 456 -6.79 -3.64 8.56
CA GLN A 456 -6.44 -3.18 7.21
C GLN A 456 -7.54 -2.38 6.51
N ILE A 457 -8.75 -2.34 7.08
CA ILE A 457 -9.89 -1.63 6.47
C ILE A 457 -9.52 -0.17 6.18
N SER A 458 -8.91 0.53 7.15
CA SER A 458 -8.51 1.92 6.98
C SER A 458 -7.55 2.11 5.81
N TYR A 459 -6.50 1.27 5.70
CA TYR A 459 -5.52 1.33 4.61
C TYR A 459 -6.20 1.28 3.22
N PHE A 460 -7.06 0.28 2.99
CA PHE A 460 -7.70 0.12 1.68
C PHE A 460 -8.78 1.17 1.41
N VAL A 461 -9.54 1.60 2.43
CA VAL A 461 -10.53 2.67 2.32
C VAL A 461 -9.86 3.98 1.93
N GLU A 462 -8.79 4.36 2.63
CA GLU A 462 -8.07 5.62 2.40
C GLU A 462 -7.41 5.63 1.02
N ARG A 463 -6.80 4.51 0.61
CA ARG A 463 -6.24 4.39 -0.73
C ARG A 463 -7.30 4.46 -1.82
N LEU A 464 -8.46 3.82 -1.62
CA LEU A 464 -9.56 3.99 -2.57
C LEU A 464 -10.07 5.42 -2.62
N ALA A 465 -10.08 6.13 -1.48
CA ALA A 465 -10.52 7.52 -1.40
C ALA A 465 -9.51 8.51 -2.01
N SER A 466 -8.21 8.27 -1.89
CA SER A 466 -7.17 9.22 -2.32
C SER A 466 -6.89 9.21 -3.82
N MET A 467 -7.38 8.20 -4.54
CA MET A 467 -7.08 8.01 -5.96
C MET A 467 -8.03 8.82 -6.85
N ASP A 468 -7.48 9.33 -7.96
CA ASP A 468 -8.27 9.96 -9.01
C ASP A 468 -8.77 8.88 -9.98
N TRP A 469 -10.07 8.62 -9.99
CA TRP A 469 -10.69 7.57 -10.80
C TRP A 469 -11.50 8.14 -11.96
N GLY A 470 -11.22 7.64 -13.17
CA GLY A 470 -11.97 8.03 -14.36
C GLY A 470 -11.30 7.53 -15.64
N TYR A 471 -11.96 7.81 -16.77
CA TYR A 471 -11.44 7.45 -18.10
C TYR A 471 -10.06 8.05 -18.40
N ASN A 472 -9.76 9.23 -17.85
CA ASN A 472 -8.44 9.87 -17.96
C ASN A 472 -7.38 9.18 -17.09
N SER A 473 -7.77 8.63 -15.94
CA SER A 473 -6.91 7.85 -15.04
C SER A 473 -6.55 6.49 -15.66
N ARG A 474 -7.49 5.80 -16.33
CA ARG A 474 -7.21 4.55 -17.08
C ARG A 474 -6.08 4.69 -18.10
N LYS A 475 -5.87 5.89 -18.66
CA LYS A 475 -4.79 6.18 -19.62
C LYS A 475 -3.43 6.46 -18.96
N ALA A 476 -3.39 6.76 -17.67
CA ALA A 476 -2.17 7.09 -16.93
C ALA A 476 -1.55 5.86 -16.23
N TYR A 477 -2.37 4.88 -15.84
CA TYR A 477 -1.97 3.77 -14.94
C TYR A 477 -1.59 2.45 -15.65
N LEU A 478 -1.14 2.48 -16.91
CA LEU A 478 -0.53 1.30 -17.54
C LEU A 478 0.75 0.91 -16.77
N SER A 479 0.93 -0.39 -16.53
CA SER A 479 1.83 -0.92 -15.51
C SER A 479 3.32 -0.67 -15.85
N ARG A 480 4.19 -0.62 -14.83
CA ARG A 480 5.67 -0.59 -14.98
C ARG A 480 6.16 -1.67 -15.95
N GLU A 481 5.53 -2.82 -15.94
CA GLU A 481 5.81 -3.94 -16.83
C GLU A 481 5.51 -3.59 -18.29
N ASP A 482 4.37 -2.97 -18.59
CA ASP A 482 4.03 -2.53 -19.96
C ASP A 482 5.00 -1.48 -20.50
N ARG A 483 5.48 -0.58 -19.63
CA ARG A 483 6.51 0.41 -20.01
C ARG A 483 7.84 -0.25 -20.32
N LEU A 484 8.24 -1.24 -19.51
CA LEU A 484 9.43 -2.05 -19.78
C LEU A 484 9.24 -2.89 -21.06
N VAL A 485 8.03 -3.39 -21.34
CA VAL A 485 7.73 -4.12 -22.59
C VAL A 485 7.83 -3.19 -23.81
N VAL A 486 7.31 -1.95 -23.71
CA VAL A 486 7.48 -0.93 -24.75
C VAL A 486 8.96 -0.62 -24.97
N GLN A 487 9.73 -0.48 -23.89
CA GLN A 487 11.17 -0.27 -23.96
C GLN A 487 11.90 -1.46 -24.59
N ALA A 488 11.55 -2.69 -24.21
CA ALA A 488 12.09 -3.90 -24.79
C ALA A 488 11.79 -3.98 -26.30
N ALA A 489 10.56 -3.66 -26.70
CA ALA A 489 10.14 -3.68 -28.10
C ALA A 489 10.83 -2.61 -28.94
N ASN A 490 10.98 -1.39 -28.41
CA ASN A 490 11.76 -0.34 -29.07
C ASN A 490 13.25 -0.71 -29.19
N ASN A 491 13.83 -1.34 -28.16
CA ASN A 491 15.20 -1.87 -28.22
C ASN A 491 15.35 -2.94 -29.32
N VAL A 492 14.34 -3.79 -29.53
CA VAL A 492 14.33 -4.73 -30.66
C VAL A 492 14.32 -3.99 -31.98
N LEU A 493 13.42 -3.02 -32.17
CA LEU A 493 13.32 -2.22 -33.40
C LEU A 493 14.63 -1.51 -33.74
N GLU A 494 15.36 -1.02 -32.74
CA GLU A 494 16.67 -0.37 -32.92
C GLU A 494 17.79 -1.37 -33.27
N GLN A 495 17.76 -2.58 -32.70
CA GLN A 495 18.84 -3.56 -32.83
C GLN A 495 18.70 -4.48 -34.05
N VAL A 496 17.55 -4.49 -34.73
CA VAL A 496 17.29 -5.33 -35.91
C VAL A 496 17.51 -4.60 -37.24
N GLN A 497 18.13 -3.42 -37.21
CA GLN A 497 18.39 -2.61 -38.40
C GLN A 497 19.30 -3.30 -39.43
N ASP A 498 20.13 -4.24 -38.99
CA ASP A 498 20.96 -5.07 -39.87
C ASP A 498 20.13 -6.10 -40.66
N GLU A 499 18.96 -6.50 -40.15
CA GLU A 499 18.07 -7.50 -40.74
C GLU A 499 16.92 -6.88 -41.55
N MET A 500 16.42 -5.74 -41.10
CA MET A 500 15.25 -5.06 -41.66
C MET A 500 15.34 -3.57 -41.34
N ALA A 501 15.09 -2.72 -42.34
CA ALA A 501 15.08 -1.27 -42.12
C ALA A 501 13.98 -0.89 -41.12
N LEU A 502 14.25 0.09 -40.25
CA LEU A 502 13.31 0.50 -39.19
C LEU A 502 11.93 0.89 -39.76
N ASP A 503 11.92 1.65 -40.85
CA ASP A 503 10.68 2.07 -41.53
C ASP A 503 9.88 0.88 -42.09
N GLU A 504 10.58 -0.17 -42.55
CA GLU A 504 9.96 -1.41 -43.03
C GLU A 504 9.37 -2.21 -41.87
N ALA A 505 10.10 -2.32 -40.74
CA ALA A 505 9.62 -2.97 -39.53
C ALA A 505 8.35 -2.32 -38.97
N ILE A 506 8.31 -0.99 -38.94
CA ILE A 506 7.15 -0.22 -38.48
C ILE A 506 5.99 -0.37 -39.45
N ALA A 507 6.22 -0.26 -40.76
CA ALA A 507 5.17 -0.44 -41.76
C ALA A 507 4.52 -1.82 -41.64
N LYS A 508 5.34 -2.86 -41.40
CA LYS A 508 4.87 -4.23 -41.18
C LYS A 508 3.97 -4.35 -39.95
N LEU A 509 4.38 -3.77 -38.83
CA LEU A 509 3.58 -3.75 -37.59
C LEU A 509 2.30 -2.92 -37.73
N GLN A 510 2.34 -1.79 -38.44
CA GLN A 510 1.17 -0.94 -38.65
C GLN A 510 0.16 -1.56 -39.64
N SER A 511 0.63 -2.40 -40.56
CA SER A 511 -0.21 -3.08 -41.55
C SER A 511 -0.89 -4.35 -41.04
N ASP A 512 -0.48 -4.86 -39.87
CA ASP A 512 -1.07 -6.05 -39.26
C ASP A 512 -2.33 -5.68 -38.45
N ASP A 513 -3.45 -6.33 -38.77
CA ASP A 513 -4.77 -6.05 -38.16
C ASP A 513 -4.79 -6.22 -36.64
N TYR A 514 -3.96 -7.12 -36.11
CA TYR A 514 -3.86 -7.32 -34.66
C TYR A 514 -3.04 -6.19 -34.03
N MET A 515 -1.87 -5.87 -34.56
CA MET A 515 -1.01 -4.81 -34.02
C MET A 515 -1.63 -3.41 -34.10
N ALA A 516 -2.34 -3.09 -35.18
CA ALA A 516 -2.98 -1.79 -35.38
C ALA A 516 -3.99 -1.42 -34.27
N GLY A 517 -4.62 -2.42 -33.64
CA GLY A 517 -5.56 -2.22 -32.53
C GLY A 517 -4.93 -2.22 -31.13
N HIS A 518 -3.67 -2.65 -31.01
CA HIS A 518 -3.04 -2.97 -29.72
C HIS A 518 -1.83 -2.08 -29.41
N VAL A 519 -1.39 -1.25 -30.35
CA VAL A 519 -0.17 -0.44 -30.24
C VAL A 519 -0.40 0.95 -30.78
N LEU A 520 0.15 1.97 -30.11
CA LEU A 520 0.24 3.32 -30.64
C LEU A 520 1.68 3.68 -30.93
N PHE A 521 1.90 4.18 -32.14
CA PHE A 521 3.20 4.61 -32.63
C PHE A 521 3.30 6.13 -32.61
N LYS A 522 4.49 6.63 -32.26
CA LYS A 522 4.88 8.03 -32.39
C LYS A 522 6.14 8.11 -33.22
N GLY A 523 5.97 8.42 -34.51
CA GLY A 523 7.05 8.34 -35.48
C GLY A 523 7.55 6.89 -35.60
N THR A 524 8.84 6.68 -35.33
CA THR A 524 9.50 5.37 -35.46
C THR A 524 9.56 4.55 -34.18
N GLN A 525 8.89 5.01 -33.12
CA GLN A 525 8.86 4.30 -31.85
C GLN A 525 7.43 3.92 -31.46
N ILE A 526 7.34 2.81 -30.73
CA ILE A 526 6.15 2.43 -29.99
C ILE A 526 6.04 3.39 -28.81
N GLU A 527 4.98 4.20 -28.80
CA GLU A 527 4.72 5.16 -27.73
C GLU A 527 4.06 4.48 -26.53
N ARG A 528 3.07 3.60 -26.79
CA ARG A 528 2.37 2.85 -25.75
C ARG A 528 1.65 1.63 -26.28
N LEU A 529 1.39 0.68 -25.38
CA LEU A 529 0.50 -0.44 -25.62
C LEU A 529 -0.94 -0.08 -25.24
N LEU A 530 -1.89 -0.70 -25.93
CA LEU A 530 -3.32 -0.68 -25.62
C LEU A 530 -3.79 -2.03 -25.05
N CYS A 531 -2.85 -2.92 -24.74
CA CYS A 531 -3.06 -4.22 -24.13
C CYS A 531 -1.89 -4.56 -23.18
N GLU A 532 -2.01 -5.69 -22.47
CA GLU A 532 -0.96 -6.22 -21.60
C GLU A 532 0.31 -6.56 -22.38
N GLY A 533 1.47 -6.25 -21.81
CA GLY A 533 2.78 -6.53 -22.40
C GLY A 533 3.00 -8.01 -22.75
N ALA A 534 2.57 -8.93 -21.89
CA ALA A 534 2.64 -10.38 -22.13
C ALA A 534 1.80 -10.84 -23.33
N VAL A 535 0.70 -10.13 -23.62
CA VAL A 535 -0.18 -10.40 -24.76
C VAL A 535 0.37 -9.76 -26.04
N PHE A 536 1.05 -8.62 -25.92
CA PHE A 536 1.65 -7.88 -27.03
C PHE A 536 2.95 -8.50 -27.58
N TYR A 537 3.88 -8.90 -26.69
CA TYR A 537 5.27 -9.15 -27.05
C TYR A 537 5.47 -10.37 -27.99
N PRO A 538 4.79 -11.52 -27.80
CA PRO A 538 4.95 -12.66 -28.71
C PRO A 538 4.43 -12.40 -30.13
N PRO A 539 3.22 -11.82 -30.34
CA PRO A 539 2.78 -11.40 -31.67
C PRO A 539 3.69 -10.37 -32.33
N PHE A 540 4.24 -9.41 -31.59
CA PHE A 540 5.20 -8.43 -32.08
C PHE A 540 6.45 -9.10 -32.69
N ILE A 541 7.09 -10.03 -31.96
CA ILE A 541 8.27 -10.77 -32.45
C ILE A 541 7.91 -11.61 -33.69
N ARG A 542 6.75 -12.28 -33.66
CA ARG A 542 6.27 -13.12 -34.76
C ARG A 542 6.14 -12.32 -36.05
N ILE A 543 5.52 -11.15 -35.99
CA ILE A 543 5.29 -10.29 -37.16
C ILE A 543 6.61 -9.76 -37.73
N LEU A 544 7.53 -9.30 -36.87
CA LEU A 544 8.86 -8.88 -37.30
C LEU A 544 9.67 -10.00 -37.95
N SER A 545 9.45 -11.26 -37.54
CA SER A 545 10.17 -12.42 -38.03
C SER A 545 9.60 -13.05 -39.31
N GLN A 546 8.42 -12.61 -39.78
CA GLN A 546 7.78 -13.16 -40.99
C GLN A 546 8.56 -12.80 -42.25
N ASP A 547 8.47 -13.61 -43.31
CA ASP A 547 9.04 -13.33 -44.64
C ASP A 547 10.56 -13.02 -44.68
N LEU A 548 11.29 -13.39 -43.62
CA LEU A 548 12.73 -13.27 -43.51
C LEU A 548 13.41 -14.65 -43.65
N SER A 549 14.71 -14.65 -43.94
CA SER A 549 15.52 -15.87 -43.88
C SER A 549 15.54 -16.43 -42.45
N GLU A 550 15.70 -17.75 -42.31
CA GLU A 550 15.74 -18.42 -41.02
C GLU A 550 16.83 -17.85 -40.09
N ALA A 551 17.98 -17.47 -40.66
CA ALA A 551 19.06 -16.82 -39.93
C ALA A 551 18.66 -15.44 -39.37
N ALA A 552 17.98 -14.61 -40.17
CA ALA A 552 17.53 -13.28 -39.75
C ALA A 552 16.40 -13.36 -38.72
N ALA A 553 15.41 -14.24 -38.93
CA ALA A 553 14.32 -14.46 -37.99
C ALA A 553 14.81 -14.94 -36.61
N ASN A 554 15.82 -15.83 -36.58
CA ASN A 554 16.40 -16.29 -35.31
C ASN A 554 17.19 -15.18 -34.59
N LYS A 555 17.81 -14.27 -35.33
CA LYS A 555 18.49 -13.11 -34.74
C LYS A 555 17.50 -12.16 -34.08
N ILE A 556 16.37 -11.84 -34.74
CA ILE A 556 15.28 -11.02 -34.16
C ILE A 556 14.74 -11.64 -32.86
N LYS A 557 14.43 -12.94 -32.85
CA LYS A 557 13.95 -13.64 -31.64
C LYS A 557 14.96 -13.60 -30.49
N THR A 558 16.24 -13.81 -30.80
CA THR A 558 17.32 -13.77 -29.81
C THR A 558 17.50 -12.37 -29.24
N THR A 559 17.42 -11.34 -30.09
CA THR A 559 17.45 -9.93 -29.69
C THR A 559 16.28 -9.60 -28.79
N ALA A 560 15.06 -10.05 -29.12
CA ALA A 560 13.87 -9.83 -28.30
C ALA A 560 13.94 -10.49 -26.93
N LEU A 561 14.45 -11.71 -26.85
CA LEU A 561 14.69 -12.40 -25.58
C LEU A 561 15.73 -11.67 -24.71
N LYS A 562 16.83 -11.20 -25.32
CA LYS A 562 17.85 -10.41 -24.61
C LYS A 562 17.31 -9.07 -24.15
N ALA A 563 16.52 -8.38 -24.98
CA ALA A 563 15.92 -7.10 -24.65
C ALA A 563 14.94 -7.23 -23.47
N ALA A 564 14.12 -8.29 -23.45
CA ALA A 564 13.23 -8.58 -22.33
C ALA A 564 14.02 -8.96 -21.07
N TYR A 565 14.98 -9.89 -21.18
CA TYR A 565 15.79 -10.36 -20.06
C TYR A 565 16.58 -9.23 -19.37
N ASN A 566 17.19 -8.33 -20.16
CA ASN A 566 17.97 -7.20 -19.63
C ASN A 566 17.12 -6.20 -18.83
N LEU A 567 15.81 -6.17 -19.09
CA LEU A 567 14.84 -5.33 -18.40
C LEU A 567 14.12 -6.07 -17.26
N GLY A 568 14.51 -7.32 -16.97
CA GLY A 568 13.92 -8.13 -15.91
C GLY A 568 12.53 -8.67 -16.22
N LEU A 569 12.14 -8.71 -17.51
CA LEU A 569 10.83 -9.20 -17.97
C LEU A 569 10.85 -10.72 -18.13
N GLN A 570 9.81 -11.40 -17.62
CA GLN A 570 9.56 -12.82 -17.83
C GLN A 570 8.45 -13.00 -18.88
N LEU A 571 8.79 -12.78 -20.16
CA LEU A 571 7.88 -12.76 -21.32
C LEU A 571 8.07 -13.95 -22.27
#